data_AF-A0A2M7X4Q9-F1
#
_entry.id   AF-A0A2M7X4Q9-F1
#
_cell.length_a   1.000
_cell.length_b   1.000
_cell.length_c   1.000
_cell.angle_alpha   90.00
_cell.angle_beta   90.00
_cell.angle_gamma   90.00
#
_symmetry.space_group_name_H-M   'P 1'
#
loop_
_entity.id
_entity.type
_entity.pdbx_description
1 polymer ?
#
loop_
_entity_poly.entity_id
_entity_poly.type
_entity_poly.pdbx_seq_one_letter_code
_entity_poly.pdbx_strand_id
1 'polypeptide(L)' 'MKKGVVIINTARGGLIETDALFDAIRDGHVGGAGLDVLEEEGFLAEEIEL' A
#
# COMPACT_ATOMS: atom_id res chain seq x y z
N MET A 1 -6.13 4.04 -13.61
CA MET A 1 -7.33 3.38 -13.07
C MET A 1 -8.55 4.27 -13.31
N LYS A 2 -9.77 3.84 -12.95
CA LYS A 2 -10.90 4.79 -12.88
C LYS A 2 -10.57 5.83 -11.79
N LYS A 3 -10.94 7.09 -12.02
CA LYS A 3 -10.77 8.15 -11.01
C LYS A 3 -11.62 7.83 -9.77
N GLY A 4 -11.07 8.04 -8.58
CA GLY A 4 -11.71 7.72 -7.30
C GLY A 4 -11.72 6.23 -6.97
N VAL A 5 -10.84 5.43 -7.57
CA VAL A 5 -10.69 4.00 -7.25
C VAL A 5 -10.24 3.81 -5.80
N VAL A 6 -10.62 2.68 -5.19
CA VAL A 6 -10.12 2.24 -3.88
C VAL A 6 -9.16 1.07 -4.07
N ILE A 7 -8.01 1.11 -3.42
CA ILE A 7 -6.98 0.07 -3.49
C ILE A 7 -6.95 -0.71 -2.17
N ILE A 8 -6.96 -2.04 -2.25
CA ILE A 8 -6.84 -2.92 -1.08
C ILE A 8 -5.66 -3.87 -1.32
N ASN A 9 -4.70 -3.91 -0.39
CA ASN A 9 -3.56 -4.85 -0.44
C ASN A 9 -3.49 -5.68 0.83
N THR A 10 -3.76 -6.98 0.69
CA THR A 10 -3.61 -8.02 1.71
C THR A 10 -2.66 -9.12 1.23
N ALA A 11 -1.77 -8.80 0.28
CA ALA A 11 -0.91 -9.76 -0.37
C ALA A 11 0.54 -9.65 0.10
N ARG A 12 1.29 -8.64 -0.38
CA ARG A 12 2.67 -8.36 0.07
C ARG A 12 2.93 -6.86 0.06
N GLY A 13 3.72 -6.39 1.01
CA GLY A 13 4.05 -4.98 1.19
C GLY A 13 4.63 -4.33 -0.08
N GLY A 14 5.68 -4.92 -0.64
CA GLY A 14 6.40 -4.37 -1.81
C GLY A 14 5.68 -4.45 -3.16
N LEU A 15 4.37 -4.70 -3.20
CA LEU A 15 3.58 -4.65 -4.45
C LEU A 15 3.11 -3.24 -4.80
N ILE A 16 3.05 -2.35 -3.81
CA ILE A 16 2.60 -0.98 -3.96
C ILE A 16 3.77 -0.10 -3.55
N GLU A 17 4.17 0.79 -4.45
CA GLU A 17 5.13 1.85 -4.14
C GLU A 17 4.38 2.94 -3.36
N THR A 18 4.85 3.19 -2.13
CA THR A 18 4.12 3.97 -1.14
C THR A 18 4.01 5.44 -1.53
N ASP A 19 5.07 6.04 -2.10
CA ASP A 19 5.08 7.46 -2.49
C ASP A 19 4.12 7.72 -3.66
N ALA A 20 4.08 6.83 -4.64
CA ALA A 20 3.14 6.91 -5.76
C ALA A 20 1.68 6.77 -5.31
N LEU A 21 1.41 5.88 -4.35
CA LEU A 21 0.07 5.75 -3.77
C LEU A 21 -0.33 7.02 -3.03
N PHE A 22 0.59 7.60 -2.24
CA PHE A 22 0.36 8.85 -1.54
C PHE A 22 0.02 9.99 -2.51
N ASP A 23 0.81 10.16 -3.56
CA ASP A 23 0.58 11.20 -4.57
C ASP A 23 -0.77 11.00 -5.29
N ALA A 24 -1.13 9.76 -5.61
CA ALA A 24 -2.38 9.42 -6.27
C ALA A 24 -3.62 9.59 -5.37
N ILE A 25 -3.46 9.52 -4.05
CA ILE A 25 -4.53 9.89 -3.11
C ILE A 25 -4.64 11.40 -3.03
N ARG A 26 -3.50 12.11 -2.91
CA ARG A 26 -3.46 13.58 -2.82
C ARG A 26 -4.06 14.26 -4.04
N ASP A 27 -3.84 13.71 -5.25
CA ASP A 27 -4.40 14.24 -6.50
C ASP A 27 -5.85 13.80 -6.78
N GLY A 28 -6.40 12.90 -5.95
CA GLY A 28 -7.75 12.37 -6.06
C GLY A 28 -7.97 11.36 -7.20
N HIS A 29 -6.89 10.82 -7.80
CA HIS A 29 -6.99 9.69 -8.72
C HIS A 29 -7.42 8.42 -7.97
N VAL A 30 -6.89 8.21 -6.76
CA VAL A 30 -7.28 7.19 -5.79
C VAL A 30 -8.14 7.86 -4.71
N GLY A 31 -9.33 7.31 -4.48
CA GLY A 31 -10.26 7.80 -3.46
C GLY A 31 -9.93 7.33 -2.04
N GLY A 32 -9.12 6.27 -1.92
CA GLY A 32 -8.62 5.76 -0.65
C GLY A 32 -7.86 4.44 -0.82
N ALA A 33 -7.16 4.02 0.22
CA ALA A 33 -6.46 2.75 0.26
C ALA A 33 -6.59 2.08 1.63
N GLY A 34 -6.71 0.74 1.62
CA GLY A 34 -6.60 -0.11 2.80
C GLY A 34 -5.44 -1.08 2.62
N LEU A 35 -4.41 -0.95 3.43
CA LEU A 35 -3.20 -1.76 3.35
C LEU A 35 -3.10 -2.57 4.64
N ASP A 36 -3.12 -3.89 4.52
CA ASP A 36 -2.81 -4.82 5.61
C ASP A 36 -1.30 -5.08 5.70
N VAL A 37 -0.58 -4.78 4.61
CA VAL A 37 0.86 -4.94 4.49
C VAL A 37 1.51 -3.69 3.85
N LEU A 38 2.68 -3.31 4.34
CA LEU A 38 3.46 -2.13 3.91
C LEU A 38 4.82 -2.52 3.33
N GLU A 39 5.34 -1.69 2.43
CA GLU A 39 6.58 -1.93 1.67
C GLU A 39 7.79 -2.30 2.55
N GLU A 40 7.90 -1.71 3.75
CA GLU A 40 9.02 -1.90 4.68
C GLU A 40 8.81 -2.97 5.75
N GLU A 41 7.63 -3.60 5.86
CA GLU A 41 7.35 -4.57 6.94
C GLU A 41 8.25 -5.83 6.89
N GLY A 42 8.78 -6.16 5.72
CA GLY A 42 9.54 -7.40 5.49
C GLY A 42 10.99 -7.41 5.97
N PHE A 43 11.57 -6.32 6.49
CA PHE A 43 13.02 -6.30 6.73
C PHE A 43 13.50 -6.40 8.18
N LEU A 44 12.64 -6.22 9.21
CA LEU A 44 13.18 -6.09 10.58
C LEU A 44 12.42 -6.77 11.73
N ALA A 45 11.19 -7.27 11.59
CA ALA A 45 10.47 -7.73 12.79
C ALA A 45 9.70 -9.05 12.67
N GLU A 46 9.00 -9.34 11.58
CA GLU A 46 7.95 -10.37 11.63
C GLU A 46 8.39 -11.81 11.26
N GLU A 47 9.57 -12.01 10.67
CA GLU A 47 10.08 -13.37 10.38
C GLU A 47 10.96 -13.98 11.48
N ILE A 48 11.26 -13.26 12.58
CA ILE A 48 12.07 -13.79 13.69
C ILE A 48 11.19 -14.48 14.76
N GLU A 49 9.87 -14.35 14.70
CA GLU A 49 8.97 -14.83 15.76
C GLU A 49 8.04 -16.00 15.36
N LEU A 50 8.44 -16.81 14.38
CA LEU A 50 7.81 -18.11 14.07
C LEU A 50 8.77 -19.30 14.31
#